data_AF-E8WZC3-F1
#
_entry.id   AF-E8WZC3-F1
#
_cell.length_a   1.000
_cell.length_b   1.000
_cell.length_c   1.000
_cell.angle_alpha   90.00
_cell.angle_beta   90.00
_cell.angle_gamma   90.00
#
_symmetry.space_group_name_H-M   'P 1'
#
loop_
_entity.id
_entity.type
_entity.pdbx_description
1 polymer ?
#
loop_
_entity_poly.entity_id
_entity_poly.type
_entity_poly.pdbx_seq_one_letter_code
_entity_poly.pdbx_strand_id
1 'polypeptide(L)'
;MPTRRAFCQLAAATLAAPHLRAQTTRPNLREIDHDSIQAAASKALARPVTTGTPDSQAFLDLTLDIPALAAANYLTPDPSYPGAALKHLTPWFVSTKTKLPTLTEHENDILLTAPLAELAVALPFLGLTPPELAEIKLWFAEYLTWLNESRTALLARDSKDHHASSWLLQVAAYAHLTANDAILTENRHRFKSQTIRAQIEATGLFPHELPMPDPFRNSLMNLDLLAGACVLLSTQFDSVWDHELQDGPGMRAAISRHAPYIEHPTTWPYPADQTHFHELPCRRPALLFAARAYSQVPYADLWRTLKPDPTSPEILRAFPIRQPILWLAQPRFVPI
;
A
#
# COMPACT_ATOMS: atom_id res chain seq x y z
N MET A 1 2.60 52.77 11.89
CA MET A 1 3.39 52.80 10.63
C MET A 1 4.72 52.09 10.88
N PRO A 2 4.94 50.89 10.33
CA PRO A 2 6.20 50.19 10.50
C PRO A 2 7.24 50.75 9.53
N THR A 3 8.37 51.18 10.06
CA THR A 3 9.49 51.84 9.38
C THR A 3 10.26 50.90 8.45
N ARG A 4 10.64 51.42 7.27
CA ARG A 4 11.40 50.79 6.15
C ARG A 4 12.70 50.02 6.50
N ARG A 5 13.12 49.96 7.76
CA ARG A 5 14.32 49.20 8.21
C ARG A 5 14.06 47.73 8.54
N ALA A 6 12.81 47.32 8.77
CA ALA A 6 12.48 45.91 9.00
C ALA A 6 12.35 45.07 7.71
N PHE A 7 12.32 45.71 6.54
CA PHE A 7 12.14 45.03 5.25
C PHE A 7 13.47 44.58 4.61
N CYS A 8 14.61 45.08 5.07
CA CYS A 8 15.92 44.77 4.47
C CYS A 8 16.72 43.67 5.19
N GLN A 9 16.22 43.10 6.29
CA GLN A 9 16.87 41.95 6.96
C GLN A 9 16.23 40.59 6.61
N LEU A 10 15.11 40.57 5.88
CA LEU A 10 14.48 39.36 5.35
C LEU A 10 14.86 39.03 3.90
N ALA A 11 15.65 39.89 3.23
CA ALA A 11 16.07 39.72 1.85
C ALA A 11 17.56 39.34 1.67
N ALA A 12 18.29 39.14 2.76
CA ALA A 12 19.74 38.85 2.74
C ALA A 12 20.11 37.45 3.28
N ALA A 13 19.16 36.51 3.30
CA ALA A 13 19.40 35.09 3.59
C ALA A 13 19.21 34.19 2.36
N THR A 14 19.28 34.75 1.15
CA THR A 14 19.04 34.04 -0.12
C THR A 14 20.22 34.08 -1.10
N LEU A 15 21.41 34.51 -0.68
CA LEU A 15 22.59 34.56 -1.55
C LEU A 15 23.87 34.10 -0.86
N ALA A 16 23.93 32.83 -0.47
CA ALA A 16 25.17 32.08 -0.26
C ALA A 16 24.89 30.57 -0.14
N ALA A 17 24.45 29.94 -1.24
CA ALA A 17 24.60 28.50 -1.40
C ALA A 17 25.25 28.27 -2.76
N PRO A 18 26.55 27.90 -2.81
CA PRO A 18 27.17 27.59 -4.08
C PRO A 18 26.49 26.36 -4.67
N HIS A 19 26.17 26.48 -5.95
CA HIS A 19 25.63 25.42 -6.79
C HIS A 19 26.46 24.13 -6.69
N LEU A 20 25.89 23.14 -6.02
CA LEU A 20 25.97 21.75 -6.42
C LEU A 20 24.53 21.23 -6.44
N ARG A 21 23.83 21.51 -7.56
CA ARG A 21 22.76 20.62 -7.99
C ARG A 21 23.43 19.30 -8.30
N ALA A 22 23.59 18.45 -7.29
CA ALA A 22 23.60 17.02 -7.57
C ALA A 22 22.31 16.79 -8.36
N GLN A 23 22.45 16.36 -9.62
CA GLN A 23 21.36 15.66 -10.26
C GLN A 23 21.07 14.48 -9.34
N THR A 24 20.09 14.62 -8.45
CA THR A 24 19.66 13.56 -7.57
C THR A 24 19.00 12.53 -8.48
N THR A 25 19.83 11.62 -8.99
CA THR A 25 19.39 10.43 -9.71
C THR A 25 18.32 9.78 -8.85
N ARG A 26 17.13 9.59 -9.43
CA ARG A 26 16.03 8.91 -8.75
C ARG A 26 16.57 7.62 -8.09
N PRO A 27 16.23 7.35 -6.83
CA PRO A 27 16.64 6.15 -6.13
C PRO A 27 16.45 4.91 -7.00
N ASN A 28 17.50 4.11 -7.22
CA ASN A 28 17.33 2.82 -7.85
C ASN A 28 16.71 1.85 -6.83
N LEU A 29 15.38 1.81 -6.79
CA LEU A 29 14.64 0.95 -5.86
C LEU A 29 15.05 -0.52 -5.97
N ARG A 30 15.40 -0.97 -7.19
CA ARG A 30 15.85 -2.34 -7.42
C ARG A 30 17.09 -2.69 -6.62
N GLU A 31 18.01 -1.73 -6.44
CA GLU A 31 19.25 -1.94 -5.68
C GLU A 31 19.00 -1.84 -4.17
N ILE A 32 18.18 -0.88 -3.74
CA ILE A 32 17.95 -0.61 -2.31
C ILE A 32 17.22 -1.75 -1.62
N ASP A 33 16.29 -2.39 -2.33
CA ASP A 33 15.41 -3.41 -1.77
C ASP A 33 15.79 -4.83 -2.21
N HIS A 34 16.85 -4.96 -3.03
CA HIS A 34 17.26 -6.23 -3.62
C HIS A 34 17.40 -7.34 -2.57
N ASP A 35 18.20 -7.08 -1.53
CA ASP A 35 18.56 -8.09 -0.54
C ASP A 35 17.37 -8.51 0.33
N SER A 36 16.50 -7.55 0.70
CA SER A 36 15.26 -7.85 1.44
C SER A 36 14.31 -8.69 0.59
N ILE A 37 14.13 -8.34 -0.70
CA ILE A 37 13.32 -9.12 -1.64
C ILE A 37 13.85 -10.54 -1.80
N GLN A 38 15.17 -10.70 -1.99
CA GLN A 38 15.78 -12.03 -2.14
C GLN A 38 15.65 -12.87 -0.87
N ALA A 39 15.81 -12.26 0.31
CA ALA A 39 15.61 -12.95 1.59
C ALA A 39 14.15 -13.39 1.78
N ALA A 40 13.18 -12.52 1.46
CA ALA A 40 11.75 -12.84 1.54
C ALA A 40 11.36 -13.95 0.55
N ALA A 41 11.84 -13.89 -0.69
CA ALA A 41 11.59 -14.93 -1.69
C ALA A 41 12.23 -16.27 -1.31
N SER A 42 13.44 -16.27 -0.73
CA SER A 42 14.09 -17.48 -0.22
C SER A 42 13.25 -18.14 0.89
N LYS A 43 12.68 -17.33 1.81
CA LYS A 43 11.75 -17.82 2.84
C LYS A 43 10.48 -18.40 2.23
N ALA A 44 9.91 -17.73 1.22
CA ALA A 44 8.74 -18.22 0.50
C ALA A 44 8.99 -19.57 -0.19
N LEU A 45 10.12 -19.72 -0.89
CA LEU A 45 10.51 -20.98 -1.53
C LEU A 45 10.69 -22.15 -0.55
N ALA A 46 11.15 -21.86 0.67
CA ALA A 46 11.34 -22.86 1.71
C ALA A 46 10.04 -23.22 2.46
N ARG A 47 8.95 -22.46 2.29
CA ARG A 47 7.73 -22.65 3.08
C ARG A 47 6.93 -23.84 2.56
N PRO A 48 6.44 -24.73 3.44
CA PRO A 48 5.59 -25.82 3.03
C PRO A 48 4.25 -25.30 2.47
N VAL A 49 3.75 -25.98 1.46
CA VAL A 49 2.41 -25.72 0.89
C VAL A 49 1.35 -26.16 1.89
N THR A 50 0.33 -25.32 2.09
CA THR A 50 -0.82 -25.66 2.94
C THR A 50 -1.59 -26.84 2.34
N THR A 51 -1.71 -27.94 3.08
CA THR A 51 -2.37 -29.19 2.63
C THR A 51 -3.75 -29.44 3.26
N GLY A 52 -4.20 -28.57 4.18
CA GLY A 52 -5.49 -28.65 4.86
C GLY A 52 -6.33 -27.37 4.72
N THR A 53 -7.40 -27.25 5.52
CA THR A 53 -8.19 -26.01 5.60
C THR A 53 -7.27 -24.88 6.05
N PRO A 54 -7.13 -23.81 5.26
CA PRO A 54 -6.20 -22.75 5.62
C PRO A 54 -6.64 -21.98 6.87
N ASP A 55 -5.68 -21.64 7.74
CA ASP A 55 -5.89 -20.84 8.94
C ASP A 55 -5.33 -19.41 8.80
N SER A 56 -5.47 -18.60 9.85
CA SER A 56 -5.00 -17.20 9.86
C SER A 56 -3.48 -17.04 9.71
N GLN A 57 -2.68 -18.07 10.03
CA GLN A 57 -1.23 -18.03 9.85
C GLN A 57 -0.87 -18.39 8.40
N ALA A 58 -1.50 -19.43 7.85
CA ALA A 58 -1.36 -19.79 6.44
C ALA A 58 -1.80 -18.63 5.53
N PHE A 59 -2.86 -17.91 5.90
CA PHE A 59 -3.32 -16.72 5.17
C PHE A 59 -2.25 -15.62 5.19
N LEU A 60 -1.71 -15.32 6.38
CA LEU A 60 -0.63 -14.33 6.50
C LEU A 60 0.55 -14.73 5.63
N ASP A 61 1.00 -15.98 5.71
CA ASP A 61 2.11 -16.51 4.91
C ASP A 61 1.85 -16.38 3.40
N LEU A 62 0.64 -16.72 2.92
CA LEU A 62 0.26 -16.52 1.52
C LEU A 62 0.46 -15.05 1.09
N THR A 63 -0.02 -14.11 1.91
CA THR A 63 0.04 -12.67 1.61
C THR A 63 1.46 -12.09 1.70
N LEU A 64 2.39 -12.78 2.36
CA LEU A 64 3.81 -12.42 2.39
C LEU A 64 4.56 -13.02 1.19
N ASP A 65 4.27 -14.27 0.88
CA ASP A 65 5.07 -15.08 -0.02
C ASP A 65 4.83 -14.74 -1.49
N ILE A 66 3.56 -14.56 -1.87
CA ILE A 66 3.23 -14.31 -3.28
C ILE A 66 3.83 -12.99 -3.78
N PRO A 67 3.70 -11.85 -3.06
CA PRO A 67 4.38 -10.62 -3.46
C PRO A 67 5.89 -10.75 -3.47
N ALA A 68 6.50 -11.45 -2.49
CA ALA A 68 7.95 -11.64 -2.44
C ALA A 68 8.48 -12.42 -3.65
N LEU A 69 7.84 -13.54 -4.01
CA LEU A 69 8.17 -14.34 -5.19
C LEU A 69 8.01 -13.51 -6.47
N ALA A 70 6.94 -12.72 -6.57
CA ALA A 70 6.68 -11.84 -7.72
C ALA A 70 7.75 -10.73 -7.86
N ALA A 71 8.12 -10.09 -6.75
CA ALA A 71 9.14 -9.06 -6.72
C ALA A 71 10.52 -9.64 -7.09
N ALA A 72 10.88 -10.81 -6.57
CA ALA A 72 12.11 -11.50 -6.92
C ALA A 72 12.15 -11.88 -8.40
N ASN A 73 11.06 -12.44 -8.94
CA ASN A 73 10.95 -12.78 -10.36
C ASN A 73 11.08 -11.55 -11.28
N TYR A 74 10.54 -10.41 -10.85
CA TYR A 74 10.69 -9.15 -11.58
C TYR A 74 12.14 -8.65 -11.59
N LEU A 75 12.86 -8.78 -10.48
CA LEU A 75 14.26 -8.38 -10.36
C LEU A 75 15.19 -9.32 -11.13
N THR A 76 15.12 -10.61 -10.81
CA THR A 76 15.97 -11.68 -11.32
C THR A 76 15.08 -12.86 -11.70
N PRO A 77 14.61 -12.96 -12.95
CA PRO A 77 13.71 -14.03 -13.35
C PRO A 77 14.28 -15.42 -13.08
N ASP A 78 13.51 -16.26 -12.41
CA ASP A 78 13.87 -17.65 -12.10
C ASP A 78 12.61 -18.53 -12.23
N PRO A 79 12.67 -19.64 -12.98
CA PRO A 79 11.50 -20.51 -13.21
C PRO A 79 10.98 -21.20 -11.94
N SER A 80 11.72 -21.18 -10.82
CA SER A 80 11.25 -21.68 -9.54
C SER A 80 10.17 -20.80 -8.90
N TYR A 81 10.19 -19.48 -9.11
CA TYR A 81 9.24 -18.57 -8.47
C TYR A 81 7.79 -18.77 -8.96
N PRO A 82 7.49 -18.81 -10.27
CA PRO A 82 6.12 -19.02 -10.75
C PRO A 82 5.58 -20.39 -10.30
N GLY A 83 6.41 -21.43 -10.37
CA GLY A 83 6.04 -22.79 -9.95
C GLY A 83 5.77 -22.90 -8.45
N ALA A 84 6.55 -22.22 -7.61
CA ALA A 84 6.28 -22.13 -6.18
C ALA A 84 5.01 -21.33 -5.88
N ALA A 85 4.85 -20.17 -6.51
CA ALA A 85 3.68 -19.31 -6.33
C ALA A 85 2.38 -20.06 -6.68
N LEU A 86 2.35 -20.80 -7.79
CA LEU A 86 1.17 -21.58 -8.17
C LEU A 86 0.79 -22.64 -7.13
N LYS A 87 1.79 -23.33 -6.55
CA LYS A 87 1.55 -24.30 -5.47
C LYS A 87 0.91 -23.63 -4.25
N HIS A 88 1.36 -22.43 -3.89
CA HIS A 88 0.77 -21.67 -2.79
C HIS A 88 -0.60 -21.09 -3.12
N LEU A 89 -0.87 -20.68 -4.38
CA LEU A 89 -2.16 -20.10 -4.79
C LEU A 89 -3.27 -21.15 -4.94
N THR A 90 -2.93 -22.36 -5.39
CA THR A 90 -3.89 -23.41 -5.74
C THR A 90 -4.87 -23.76 -4.61
N PRO A 91 -4.44 -24.00 -3.35
CA PRO A 91 -5.36 -24.33 -2.27
C PRO A 91 -6.38 -23.23 -1.96
N TRP A 92 -6.03 -21.97 -2.23
CA TRP A 92 -6.82 -20.80 -1.84
C TRP A 92 -7.81 -20.34 -2.90
N PHE A 93 -7.47 -20.47 -4.18
CA PHE A 93 -8.24 -19.89 -5.28
C PHE A 93 -8.82 -20.92 -6.25
N VAL A 94 -8.22 -22.11 -6.34
CA VAL A 94 -8.57 -23.10 -7.38
C VAL A 94 -9.21 -24.36 -6.79
N SER A 95 -8.70 -24.85 -5.66
CA SER A 95 -9.16 -26.09 -5.05
C SER A 95 -10.61 -25.99 -4.55
N THR A 96 -11.51 -26.79 -5.12
CA THR A 96 -12.94 -26.80 -4.72
C THR A 96 -13.18 -27.23 -3.26
N LYS A 97 -12.19 -27.88 -2.62
CA LYS A 97 -12.29 -28.36 -1.23
C LYS A 97 -11.79 -27.35 -0.19
N THR A 98 -10.88 -26.47 -0.59
CA THR A 98 -10.12 -25.62 0.34
C THR A 98 -10.11 -24.15 -0.06
N LYS A 99 -10.68 -23.80 -1.23
CA LYS A 99 -10.73 -22.42 -1.69
C LYS A 99 -11.35 -21.56 -0.61
N LEU A 100 -10.82 -20.35 -0.45
CA LEU A 100 -11.46 -19.34 0.39
C LEU A 100 -12.92 -19.28 -0.03
N PRO A 101 -13.88 -19.60 0.87
CA PRO A 101 -15.25 -19.23 0.59
C PRO A 101 -15.25 -17.73 0.32
N THR A 102 -16.19 -17.25 -0.49
CA THR A 102 -16.44 -15.83 -0.69
C THR A 102 -16.99 -15.20 0.59
N LEU A 103 -16.28 -15.37 1.72
CA LEU A 103 -16.44 -14.72 3.02
C LEU A 103 -17.89 -14.49 3.47
N THR A 104 -18.79 -15.43 3.16
CA THR A 104 -20.24 -15.29 3.37
C THR A 104 -20.72 -15.69 4.77
N GLU A 105 -19.91 -16.34 5.61
CA GLU A 105 -20.41 -16.90 6.88
C GLU A 105 -19.53 -16.68 8.13
N HIS A 106 -18.57 -15.75 8.07
CA HIS A 106 -17.94 -15.23 9.28
C HIS A 106 -18.02 -13.71 9.25
N GLU A 107 -18.07 -13.07 10.42
CA GLU A 107 -18.17 -11.61 10.58
C GLU A 107 -16.88 -10.95 10.06
N ASN A 108 -16.74 -10.87 8.74
CA ASN A 108 -15.45 -10.73 8.07
C ASN A 108 -14.99 -9.28 8.04
N ASP A 109 -14.03 -9.00 8.91
CA ASP A 109 -13.23 -7.79 8.97
C ASP A 109 -12.53 -7.53 7.62
N ILE A 110 -12.94 -6.45 6.95
CA ILE A 110 -12.36 -5.99 5.67
C ILE A 110 -10.84 -5.76 5.77
N LEU A 111 -10.31 -5.53 6.98
CA LEU A 111 -8.88 -5.32 7.21
C LEU A 111 -8.10 -6.62 7.08
N LEU A 112 -8.70 -7.76 7.46
CA LEU A 112 -8.06 -9.06 7.37
C LEU A 112 -7.66 -9.36 5.91
N THR A 113 -8.47 -8.98 4.94
CA THR A 113 -8.23 -9.20 3.52
C THR A 113 -7.45 -8.10 2.83
N ALA A 114 -7.14 -6.98 3.50
CA ALA A 114 -6.39 -5.87 2.92
C ALA A 114 -5.08 -6.30 2.22
N PRO A 115 -4.28 -7.24 2.76
CA PRO A 115 -3.05 -7.71 2.10
C PRO A 115 -3.27 -8.44 0.77
N LEU A 116 -4.48 -8.94 0.47
CA LEU A 116 -4.79 -9.53 -0.84
C LEU A 116 -4.73 -8.50 -1.98
N ALA A 117 -4.82 -7.21 -1.69
CA ALA A 117 -4.62 -6.16 -2.68
C ALA A 117 -3.22 -6.22 -3.29
N GLU A 118 -2.18 -6.40 -2.46
CA GLU A 118 -0.82 -6.57 -2.97
C GLU A 118 -0.64 -7.88 -3.73
N LEU A 119 -1.28 -8.97 -3.29
CA LEU A 119 -1.30 -10.23 -4.02
C LEU A 119 -1.86 -10.03 -5.44
N ALA A 120 -2.99 -9.31 -5.57
CA ALA A 120 -3.57 -8.99 -6.87
C ALA A 120 -2.62 -8.16 -7.76
N VAL A 121 -1.93 -7.17 -7.18
CA VAL A 121 -0.88 -6.38 -7.87
C VAL A 121 0.31 -7.26 -8.28
N ALA A 122 0.63 -8.30 -7.51
CA ALA A 122 1.76 -9.19 -7.74
C ALA A 122 1.54 -10.22 -8.86
N LEU A 123 0.30 -10.68 -9.08
CA LEU A 123 0.00 -11.76 -10.04
C LEU A 123 0.59 -11.54 -11.46
N PRO A 124 0.49 -10.34 -12.08
CA PRO A 124 1.07 -10.10 -13.40
C PRO A 124 2.60 -10.21 -13.46
N PHE A 125 3.30 -10.11 -12.33
CA PHE A 125 4.76 -10.20 -12.26
C PHE A 125 5.28 -11.63 -12.10
N LEU A 126 4.41 -12.59 -11.79
CA LEU A 126 4.79 -14.00 -11.64
C LEU A 126 5.04 -14.70 -12.97
N GLY A 127 4.42 -14.25 -14.07
CA GLY A 127 4.54 -14.96 -15.35
C GLY A 127 3.82 -16.31 -15.38
N LEU A 128 2.70 -16.44 -14.66
CA LEU A 128 1.79 -17.60 -14.76
C LEU A 128 1.14 -17.65 -16.15
N THR A 129 0.80 -18.86 -16.60
CA THR A 129 0.11 -19.05 -17.88
C THR A 129 -1.35 -18.57 -17.82
N PRO A 130 -1.98 -18.23 -18.96
CA PRO A 130 -3.38 -17.79 -18.97
C PRO A 130 -4.37 -18.76 -18.28
N PRO A 131 -4.29 -20.09 -18.47
CA PRO A 131 -5.17 -21.03 -17.76
C PRO A 131 -4.97 -21.03 -16.25
N GLU A 132 -3.72 -20.95 -15.77
CA GLU A 132 -3.41 -20.89 -14.34
C GLU A 132 -3.96 -19.61 -13.70
N LEU A 133 -3.92 -18.50 -14.44
CA LEU A 133 -4.38 -17.21 -13.96
C LEU A 133 -5.90 -17.02 -14.03
N ALA A 134 -6.59 -17.73 -14.93
CA ALA A 134 -8.03 -17.56 -15.17
C ALA A 134 -8.89 -17.84 -13.93
N GLU A 135 -8.66 -18.98 -13.27
CA GLU A 135 -9.41 -19.36 -12.05
C GLU A 135 -9.12 -18.39 -10.89
N ILE A 136 -7.86 -17.94 -10.75
CA ILE A 136 -7.48 -16.97 -9.73
C ILE A 136 -8.18 -15.62 -9.98
N LYS A 137 -8.17 -15.14 -11.23
CA LYS A 137 -8.88 -13.92 -11.64
C LYS A 137 -10.38 -14.03 -11.41
N LEU A 138 -10.98 -15.19 -11.66
CA LEU A 138 -12.39 -15.44 -11.42
C LEU A 138 -12.74 -15.25 -9.95
N TRP A 139 -11.94 -15.82 -9.03
CA TRP A 139 -12.14 -15.62 -7.59
C TRP A 139 -12.06 -14.13 -7.20
N PHE A 140 -11.09 -13.38 -7.73
CA PHE A 140 -10.99 -11.94 -7.48
C PHE A 140 -12.16 -11.14 -8.08
N ALA A 141 -12.72 -11.57 -9.21
CA ALA A 141 -13.92 -10.98 -9.78
C ALA A 141 -15.16 -11.23 -8.91
N GLU A 142 -15.34 -12.46 -8.41
CA GLU A 142 -16.41 -12.81 -7.47
C GLU A 142 -16.28 -12.01 -6.16
N TYR A 143 -15.06 -11.87 -5.64
CA TYR A 143 -14.81 -11.10 -4.43
C TYR A 143 -15.01 -9.58 -4.65
N LEU A 144 -14.64 -9.07 -5.82
CA LEU A 144 -14.93 -7.68 -6.21
C LEU A 144 -16.44 -7.41 -6.27
N THR A 145 -17.24 -8.34 -6.79
CA THR A 145 -18.70 -8.24 -6.74
C THR A 145 -19.19 -8.20 -5.28
N TRP A 146 -18.71 -9.11 -4.43
CA TRP A 146 -19.07 -9.10 -3.01
C TRP A 146 -18.70 -7.78 -2.32
N LEU A 147 -17.55 -7.19 -2.62
CA LEU A 147 -17.12 -5.89 -2.06
C LEU A 147 -18.07 -4.72 -2.41
N ASN A 148 -18.83 -4.84 -3.50
CA ASN A 148 -19.74 -3.80 -3.97
C ASN A 148 -21.21 -4.08 -3.65
N GLU A 149 -21.56 -5.29 -3.18
CA GLU A 149 -22.94 -5.69 -2.92
C GLU A 149 -23.21 -6.08 -1.46
N SER A 150 -22.19 -6.60 -0.76
CA SER A 150 -22.34 -7.05 0.62
C SER A 150 -22.54 -5.88 1.57
N ARG A 151 -23.54 -6.01 2.46
CA ARG A 151 -23.78 -5.03 3.53
C ARG A 151 -22.52 -4.74 4.35
N THR A 152 -21.75 -5.78 4.69
CA THR A 152 -20.52 -5.62 5.49
C THR A 152 -19.48 -4.78 4.75
N ALA A 153 -19.24 -5.08 3.47
CA ALA A 153 -18.30 -4.33 2.65
C ALA A 153 -18.75 -2.88 2.42
N LEU A 154 -20.05 -2.67 2.22
CA LEU A 154 -20.62 -1.33 2.04
C LEU A 154 -20.54 -0.49 3.34
N LEU A 155 -20.68 -1.10 4.52
CA LEU A 155 -20.45 -0.42 5.79
C LEU A 155 -18.98 -0.02 5.95
N ALA A 156 -18.04 -0.90 5.59
CA ALA A 156 -16.62 -0.56 5.57
C ALA A 156 -16.33 0.59 4.59
N ARG A 157 -16.86 0.53 3.36
CA ARG A 157 -16.75 1.56 2.33
C ARG A 157 -17.20 2.95 2.82
N ASP A 158 -18.27 2.99 3.61
CA ASP A 158 -18.90 4.22 4.09
C ASP A 158 -18.40 4.68 5.48
N SER A 159 -17.44 3.94 6.05
CA SER A 159 -16.67 4.40 7.21
C SER A 159 -15.75 5.59 6.85
N LYS A 160 -15.07 6.16 7.86
CA LYS A 160 -14.24 7.36 7.70
C LYS A 160 -12.79 7.15 8.15
N ASP A 161 -12.40 5.90 8.31
CA ASP A 161 -11.10 5.47 8.80
C ASP A 161 -10.46 4.45 7.84
N HIS A 162 -9.40 3.79 8.31
CA HIS A 162 -8.65 2.78 7.59
C HIS A 162 -9.50 1.62 7.03
N HIS A 163 -10.71 1.34 7.54
CA HIS A 163 -11.62 0.36 6.94
C HIS A 163 -12.10 0.80 5.56
N ALA A 164 -12.47 2.07 5.39
CA ALA A 164 -12.84 2.62 4.08
C ALA A 164 -11.66 2.65 3.12
N SER A 165 -10.46 2.95 3.64
CA SER A 165 -9.24 2.93 2.84
C SER A 165 -8.82 1.51 2.44
N SER A 166 -9.04 0.52 3.31
CA SER A 166 -8.85 -0.90 3.01
C SER A 166 -9.78 -1.35 1.90
N TRP A 167 -11.08 -1.05 2.02
CA TRP A 167 -12.06 -1.33 0.97
C TRP A 167 -11.63 -0.71 -0.36
N LEU A 168 -11.23 0.57 -0.35
CA LEU A 168 -10.87 1.30 -1.57
C LEU A 168 -9.64 0.69 -2.25
N LEU A 169 -8.60 0.36 -1.47
CA LEU A 169 -7.39 -0.27 -1.99
C LEU A 169 -7.71 -1.62 -2.64
N GLN A 170 -8.50 -2.45 -1.96
CA GLN A 170 -8.91 -3.77 -2.45
C GLN A 170 -9.73 -3.67 -3.73
N VAL A 171 -10.77 -2.83 -3.75
CA VAL A 171 -11.60 -2.61 -4.94
C VAL A 171 -10.75 -2.12 -6.12
N ALA A 172 -9.85 -1.17 -5.90
CA ALA A 172 -8.97 -0.68 -6.96
C ALA A 172 -8.03 -1.78 -7.48
N ALA A 173 -7.42 -2.58 -6.60
CA ALA A 173 -6.48 -3.63 -6.99
C ALA A 173 -7.17 -4.74 -7.80
N TYR A 174 -8.36 -5.16 -7.36
CA TYR A 174 -9.08 -6.24 -8.03
C TYR A 174 -9.73 -5.76 -9.33
N ALA A 175 -10.17 -4.50 -9.40
CA ALA A 175 -10.65 -3.91 -10.64
C ALA A 175 -9.52 -3.82 -11.69
N HIS A 176 -8.29 -3.49 -11.29
CA HIS A 176 -7.11 -3.59 -12.18
C HIS A 176 -6.88 -5.01 -12.68
N LEU A 177 -6.83 -5.99 -11.76
CA LEU A 177 -6.58 -7.39 -12.11
C LEU A 177 -7.63 -7.97 -13.07
N THR A 178 -8.88 -7.54 -12.93
CA THR A 178 -10.04 -8.00 -13.70
C THR A 178 -10.40 -7.08 -14.86
N ALA A 179 -9.59 -6.05 -15.13
CA ALA A 179 -9.81 -5.06 -16.20
C ALA A 179 -11.18 -4.36 -16.15
N ASN A 180 -11.63 -3.97 -14.96
CA ASN A 180 -12.90 -3.26 -14.75
C ASN A 180 -12.69 -1.74 -14.62
N ASP A 181 -12.53 -1.06 -15.76
CA ASP A 181 -12.29 0.38 -15.84
C ASP A 181 -13.45 1.24 -15.31
N ALA A 182 -14.68 0.72 -15.35
CA ALA A 182 -15.84 1.41 -14.82
C ALA A 182 -15.72 1.61 -13.30
N ILE A 183 -15.38 0.55 -12.57
CA ILE A 183 -15.14 0.60 -11.12
C ILE A 183 -13.96 1.51 -10.80
N LEU A 184 -12.87 1.48 -11.57
CA LEU A 184 -11.72 2.37 -11.37
C LEU A 184 -12.10 3.85 -11.56
N THR A 185 -12.93 4.14 -12.56
CA THR A 185 -13.42 5.50 -12.85
C THR A 185 -14.33 6.01 -11.74
N GLU A 186 -15.27 5.19 -11.28
CA GLU A 186 -16.15 5.52 -10.16
C GLU A 186 -15.34 5.79 -8.88
N ASN A 187 -14.39 4.92 -8.55
CA ASN A 187 -13.58 5.05 -7.34
C ASN A 187 -12.61 6.22 -7.40
N ARG A 188 -12.13 6.60 -8.59
CA ARG A 188 -11.39 7.85 -8.79
C ARG A 188 -12.26 9.05 -8.46
N HIS A 189 -13.52 9.07 -8.91
CA HIS A 189 -14.45 10.13 -8.58
C HIS A 189 -14.74 10.17 -7.08
N ARG A 190 -15.04 9.02 -6.46
CA ARG A 190 -15.26 8.87 -5.01
C ARG A 190 -14.07 9.38 -4.20
N PHE A 191 -12.85 9.04 -4.63
CA PHE A 191 -11.63 9.47 -3.93
C PHE A 191 -11.56 11.00 -3.80
N LYS A 192 -11.81 11.69 -4.92
CA LYS A 192 -11.79 13.15 -5.01
C LYS A 192 -12.98 13.79 -4.29
N SER A 193 -14.18 13.24 -4.44
CA SER A 193 -15.41 13.88 -3.94
C SER A 193 -15.72 13.59 -2.47
N GLN A 194 -15.36 12.40 -1.98
CA GLN A 194 -15.78 11.87 -0.68
C GLN A 194 -14.60 11.47 0.21
N THR A 195 -13.69 10.62 -0.29
CA THR A 195 -12.66 9.99 0.56
C THR A 195 -11.76 11.02 1.23
N ILE A 196 -11.18 11.96 0.47
CA ILE A 196 -10.29 12.99 1.04
C ILE A 196 -11.03 13.81 2.10
N ARG A 197 -12.24 14.28 1.79
CA ARG A 197 -13.04 15.11 2.72
C ARG A 197 -13.43 14.36 4.00
N ALA A 198 -13.70 13.07 3.90
CA ALA A 198 -14.13 12.26 5.03
C ALA A 198 -12.98 11.87 5.96
N GLN A 199 -11.76 11.75 5.44
CA GLN A 199 -10.64 11.15 6.18
C GLN A 199 -9.49 12.10 6.50
N ILE A 200 -9.29 13.18 5.74
CA ILE A 200 -8.10 14.04 5.86
C ILE A 200 -8.53 15.44 6.32
N GLU A 201 -8.12 15.83 7.52
CA GLU A 201 -8.32 17.20 7.99
C GLU A 201 -7.34 18.18 7.35
N ALA A 202 -7.61 19.49 7.46
CA ALA A 202 -6.75 20.55 6.92
C ALA A 202 -5.28 20.47 7.36
N THR A 203 -5.00 19.87 8.54
CA THR A 203 -3.63 19.66 9.03
C THR A 203 -2.92 18.47 8.40
N GLY A 204 -3.63 17.63 7.64
CA GLY A 204 -3.15 16.36 7.09
C GLY A 204 -3.28 15.17 8.05
N LEU A 205 -3.82 15.35 9.25
CA LEU A 205 -4.08 14.23 10.17
C LEU A 205 -5.35 13.46 9.77
N PHE A 206 -5.41 12.20 10.23
CA PHE A 206 -6.59 11.35 10.10
C PHE A 206 -7.38 11.36 11.42
N PRO A 207 -8.40 12.22 11.58
CA PRO A 207 -9.05 12.43 12.88
C PRO A 207 -9.76 11.19 13.40
N HIS A 208 -10.19 10.29 12.51
CA HIS A 208 -10.88 9.06 12.87
C HIS A 208 -9.93 7.96 13.36
N GLU A 209 -8.61 8.09 13.13
CA GLU A 209 -7.61 7.16 13.67
C GLU A 209 -7.14 7.53 15.07
N LEU A 210 -7.13 8.83 15.39
CA LEU A 210 -6.63 9.36 16.66
C LEU A 210 -7.34 8.84 17.92
N PRO A 211 -8.68 8.60 17.94
CA PRO A 211 -9.36 8.06 19.11
C PRO A 211 -9.27 6.53 19.22
N MET A 212 -8.76 5.84 18.20
CA MET A 212 -8.66 4.39 18.19
C MET A 212 -7.48 3.91 19.06
N PRO A 213 -7.50 2.66 19.56
CA PRO A 213 -6.30 2.04 20.12
C PRO A 213 -5.13 2.08 19.12
N ASP A 214 -3.92 2.32 19.59
CA ASP A 214 -2.70 2.41 18.76
C ASP A 214 -2.83 3.43 17.60
N PRO A 215 -3.15 4.70 17.88
CA PRO A 215 -3.51 5.68 16.84
C PRO A 215 -2.36 5.94 15.85
N PHE A 216 -1.10 5.79 16.30
CA PHE A 216 0.04 5.90 15.40
C PHE A 216 0.05 4.77 14.36
N ARG A 217 -0.17 3.52 14.78
CA ARG A 217 -0.21 2.36 13.89
C ARG A 217 -1.33 2.48 12.87
N ASN A 218 -2.53 2.86 13.31
CA ASN A 218 -3.69 3.01 12.44
C ASN A 218 -3.52 4.18 11.47
N SER A 219 -2.94 5.30 11.93
CA SER A 219 -2.62 6.45 11.05
C SER A 219 -1.63 6.08 9.95
N LEU A 220 -0.58 5.31 10.30
CA LEU A 220 0.38 4.82 9.31
C LEU A 220 -0.24 3.84 8.33
N MET A 221 -1.07 2.91 8.82
CA MET A 221 -1.82 1.96 7.98
C MET A 221 -2.73 2.70 7.00
N ASN A 222 -3.53 3.66 7.49
CA ASN A 222 -4.42 4.45 6.65
C ASN A 222 -3.65 5.23 5.58
N LEU A 223 -2.51 5.83 5.95
CA LEU A 223 -1.63 6.55 5.02
C LEU A 223 -1.18 5.67 3.85
N ASP A 224 -0.76 4.43 4.14
CA ASP A 224 -0.29 3.50 3.10
C ASP A 224 -1.43 2.96 2.24
N LEU A 225 -2.59 2.66 2.84
CA LEU A 225 -3.78 2.23 2.11
C LEU A 225 -4.22 3.30 1.11
N LEU A 226 -4.32 4.56 1.56
CA LEU A 226 -4.66 5.68 0.69
C LEU A 226 -3.59 5.95 -0.37
N ALA A 227 -2.30 5.84 -0.02
CA ALA A 227 -1.21 6.00 -0.98
C ALA A 227 -1.22 4.90 -2.06
N GLY A 228 -1.43 3.64 -1.69
CA GLY A 228 -1.60 2.54 -2.63
C GLY A 228 -2.82 2.72 -3.52
N ALA A 229 -3.94 3.16 -2.95
CA ALA A 229 -5.14 3.51 -3.72
C ALA A 229 -4.85 4.65 -4.70
N CYS A 230 -4.03 5.65 -4.34
CA CYS A 230 -3.63 6.69 -5.27
C CYS A 230 -2.78 6.19 -6.43
N VAL A 231 -1.88 5.23 -6.19
CA VAL A 231 -1.10 4.58 -7.26
C VAL A 231 -2.03 3.89 -8.25
N LEU A 232 -2.96 3.08 -7.75
CA LEU A 232 -3.87 2.30 -8.59
C LEU A 232 -4.92 3.17 -9.28
N LEU A 233 -5.48 4.15 -8.57
CA LEU A 233 -6.47 5.00 -9.18
C LEU A 233 -5.79 5.87 -10.23
N SER A 234 -4.67 6.55 -9.98
CA SER A 234 -4.08 7.51 -10.93
C SER A 234 -3.78 6.94 -12.34
N THR A 235 -4.03 7.75 -13.37
CA THR A 235 -3.55 7.51 -14.74
C THR A 235 -2.60 8.62 -15.18
N GLN A 236 -1.99 8.48 -16.36
CA GLN A 236 -1.16 9.54 -16.94
C GLN A 236 -1.92 10.86 -17.21
N PHE A 237 -3.24 10.78 -17.37
CA PHE A 237 -4.09 11.94 -17.69
C PHE A 237 -4.93 12.42 -16.51
N ASP A 238 -5.14 11.55 -15.51
CA ASP A 238 -5.91 11.88 -14.33
C ASP A 238 -5.28 11.27 -13.07
N SER A 239 -4.48 12.09 -12.40
CA SER A 239 -3.80 11.76 -11.15
C SER A 239 -4.64 12.20 -9.96
N VAL A 240 -4.92 11.27 -9.04
CA VAL A 240 -5.61 11.61 -7.78
C VAL A 240 -4.65 12.19 -6.74
N TRP A 241 -3.35 12.02 -6.93
CA TRP A 241 -2.32 12.63 -6.08
C TRP A 241 -2.38 14.16 -6.07
N ASP A 242 -2.76 14.75 -7.21
CA ASP A 242 -2.80 16.20 -7.40
C ASP A 242 -4.15 16.83 -6.99
N HIS A 243 -5.09 16.00 -6.52
CA HIS A 243 -6.36 16.51 -6.03
C HIS A 243 -6.23 17.03 -4.60
N GLU A 244 -6.57 18.30 -4.43
CA GLU A 244 -6.65 18.99 -3.14
C GLU A 244 -8.03 19.64 -3.04
N LEU A 245 -8.64 19.59 -1.85
CA LEU A 245 -9.89 20.31 -1.62
C LEU A 245 -9.65 21.82 -1.61
N GLN A 246 -10.69 22.62 -1.89
CA GLN A 246 -10.58 24.09 -1.90
C GLN A 246 -10.12 24.67 -0.55
N ASP A 247 -10.45 23.99 0.55
CA ASP A 247 -10.04 24.31 1.92
C ASP A 247 -8.70 23.66 2.32
N GLY A 248 -8.01 23.00 1.38
CA GLY A 248 -6.59 22.64 1.49
C GLY A 248 -6.23 21.15 1.60
N PRO A 249 -6.98 20.25 2.25
CA PRO A 249 -6.45 18.91 2.47
C PRO A 249 -6.49 18.03 1.22
N GLY A 250 -5.46 17.19 1.13
CA GLY A 250 -5.23 16.20 0.09
C GLY A 250 -4.09 15.28 0.53
N MET A 251 -3.68 14.34 -0.33
CA MET A 251 -2.62 13.39 0.02
C MET A 251 -1.28 14.05 0.32
N ARG A 252 -1.00 15.20 -0.32
CA ARG A 252 0.22 15.98 -0.06
C ARG A 252 0.29 16.44 1.40
N ALA A 253 -0.82 16.98 1.91
CA ALA A 253 -0.92 17.40 3.31
C ALA A 253 -0.75 16.21 4.25
N ALA A 254 -1.42 15.08 3.96
CA ALA A 254 -1.31 13.88 4.79
C ALA A 254 0.12 13.36 4.91
N ILE A 255 0.82 13.19 3.78
CA ILE A 255 2.21 12.72 3.80
C ILE A 255 3.13 13.72 4.47
N SER A 256 2.99 15.01 4.16
CA SER A 256 3.80 16.06 4.79
C SER A 256 3.59 16.12 6.30
N ARG A 257 2.38 15.81 6.78
CA ARG A 257 2.07 15.80 8.21
C ARG A 257 2.66 14.60 8.94
N HIS A 258 2.66 13.43 8.31
CA HIS A 258 3.12 12.18 8.92
C HIS A 258 4.62 11.94 8.78
N ALA A 259 5.28 12.45 7.74
CA ALA A 259 6.71 12.20 7.50
C ALA A 259 7.63 12.56 8.69
N PRO A 260 7.47 13.70 9.39
CA PRO A 260 8.28 14.01 10.58
C PRO A 260 8.07 13.02 11.73
N TYR A 261 6.86 12.46 11.88
CA TYR A 261 6.57 11.45 12.90
C TYR A 261 7.08 10.06 12.50
N ILE A 262 7.23 9.78 11.21
CA ILE A 262 7.91 8.58 10.72
C ILE A 262 9.41 8.67 10.98
N GLU A 263 10.01 9.84 10.76
CA GLU A 263 11.44 10.09 11.04
C GLU A 263 11.75 10.09 12.54
N HIS A 264 10.86 10.68 13.34
CA HIS A 264 11.02 10.80 14.79
C HIS A 264 9.75 10.35 15.52
N PRO A 265 9.50 9.04 15.67
CA PRO A 265 8.28 8.50 16.30
C PRO A 265 8.02 8.99 17.72
N THR A 266 9.08 9.33 18.47
CA THR A 266 8.98 9.89 19.83
C THR A 266 8.36 11.28 19.89
N THR A 267 8.19 11.96 18.76
CA THR A 267 7.56 13.29 18.68
C THR A 267 6.06 13.23 18.42
N TRP A 268 5.50 12.03 18.22
CA TRP A 268 4.06 11.83 18.05
C TRP A 268 3.29 12.32 19.28
N PRO A 269 2.34 13.27 19.12
CA PRO A 269 1.71 13.94 20.27
C PRO A 269 0.49 13.18 20.83
N TYR A 270 0.12 12.06 20.23
CA TYR A 270 -1.00 11.21 20.66
C TYR A 270 -0.48 9.93 21.34
N PRO A 271 -1.33 9.12 21.98
CA PRO A 271 -0.89 7.88 22.62
C PRO A 271 -0.04 7.01 21.68
N ALA A 272 1.09 6.55 22.19
CA ALA A 272 1.93 5.59 21.51
C ALA A 272 1.28 4.19 21.52
N ASP A 273 1.64 3.36 20.55
CA ASP A 273 1.34 1.93 20.57
C ASP A 273 1.98 1.30 21.81
N GLN A 274 1.22 0.58 22.64
CA GLN A 274 1.72 0.07 23.92
C GLN A 274 2.57 -1.19 23.77
N THR A 275 2.37 -1.95 22.69
CA THR A 275 2.97 -3.29 22.51
C THR A 275 4.08 -3.29 21.48
N HIS A 276 3.95 -2.49 20.42
CA HIS A 276 4.81 -2.53 19.23
C HIS A 276 5.46 -1.18 18.88
N PHE A 277 5.53 -0.24 19.82
CA PHE A 277 6.15 1.08 19.60
C PHE A 277 7.53 1.03 18.91
N HIS A 278 8.39 0.10 19.32
CA HIS A 278 9.76 -0.04 18.80
C HIS A 278 9.86 -0.74 17.44
N GLU A 279 8.77 -1.36 16.97
CA GLU A 279 8.67 -1.99 15.66
C GLU A 279 8.16 -1.01 14.60
N LEU A 280 7.41 0.02 15.00
CA LEU A 280 6.95 1.08 14.12
C LEU A 280 8.08 2.11 13.85
N PRO A 281 8.09 2.77 12.69
CA PRO A 281 7.06 2.72 11.64
C PRO A 281 7.27 1.64 10.56
N CYS A 282 8.44 0.99 10.50
CA CYS A 282 8.89 0.20 9.32
C CYS A 282 8.96 1.03 8.02
N ARG A 283 9.44 0.43 6.92
CA ARG A 283 9.59 1.07 5.59
C ARG A 283 8.25 1.43 4.93
N ARG A 284 7.59 2.51 5.35
CA ARG A 284 6.25 2.92 4.85
C ARG A 284 6.23 3.16 3.32
N PRO A 285 5.50 2.37 2.51
CA PRO A 285 5.39 2.55 1.06
C PRO A 285 4.82 3.91 0.65
N ALA A 286 3.98 4.55 1.49
CA ALA A 286 3.48 5.90 1.20
C ALA A 286 4.60 6.91 0.93
N LEU A 287 5.72 6.82 1.66
CA LEU A 287 6.87 7.71 1.44
C LEU A 287 7.46 7.54 0.04
N LEU A 288 7.61 6.30 -0.41
CA LEU A 288 8.19 5.99 -1.70
C LEU A 288 7.24 6.36 -2.85
N PHE A 289 5.94 6.09 -2.68
CA PHE A 289 4.91 6.47 -3.64
C PHE A 289 4.83 8.00 -3.76
N ALA A 290 4.86 8.72 -2.64
CA ALA A 290 4.91 10.18 -2.60
C ALA A 290 6.18 10.75 -3.23
N ALA A 291 7.34 10.14 -2.98
CA ALA A 291 8.60 10.55 -3.58
C ALA A 291 8.51 10.54 -5.10
N ARG A 292 7.86 9.51 -5.67
CA ARG A 292 7.61 9.41 -7.12
C ARG A 292 6.57 10.43 -7.58
N ALA A 293 5.41 10.46 -6.94
CA ALA A 293 4.27 11.29 -7.36
C ALA A 293 4.62 12.80 -7.32
N TYR A 294 5.32 13.23 -6.27
CA TYR A 294 5.65 14.64 -6.04
C TYR A 294 7.09 15.03 -6.39
N SER A 295 7.89 14.09 -6.91
CA SER A 295 9.33 14.29 -7.16
C SER A 295 10.09 14.79 -5.91
N GLN A 296 9.71 14.30 -4.73
CA GLN A 296 10.28 14.68 -3.44
C GLN A 296 11.30 13.64 -2.96
N VAL A 297 12.56 13.88 -3.29
CA VAL A 297 13.69 13.01 -2.89
C VAL A 297 13.77 12.74 -1.38
N PRO A 298 13.50 13.73 -0.48
CA PRO A 298 13.58 13.49 0.97
C PRO A 298 12.70 12.35 1.47
N TYR A 299 11.53 12.11 0.87
CA TYR A 299 10.68 10.99 1.27
C TYR A 299 11.31 9.62 0.94
N ALA A 300 11.99 9.50 -0.19
CA ALA A 300 12.68 8.26 -0.52
C ALA A 300 13.96 8.06 0.33
N ASP A 301 14.65 9.15 0.69
CA ASP A 301 15.78 9.09 1.60
C ASP A 301 15.35 8.68 3.00
N LEU A 302 14.24 9.24 3.52
CA LEU A 302 13.64 8.77 4.76
C LEU A 302 13.24 7.29 4.67
N TRP A 303 12.57 6.88 3.60
CA TRP A 303 12.20 5.47 3.42
C TRP A 303 13.40 4.52 3.49
N ARG A 304 14.56 4.90 2.93
CA ARG A 304 15.80 4.10 2.96
C ARG A 304 16.34 3.86 4.37
N THR A 305 16.18 4.82 5.28
CA THR A 305 16.73 4.71 6.65
C THR A 305 15.89 3.82 7.56
N LEU A 306 14.64 3.55 7.18
CA LEU A 306 13.70 2.75 7.97
C LEU A 306 13.99 1.25 7.83
N LYS A 307 13.60 0.49 8.85
CA LYS A 307 13.73 -0.98 8.89
C LYS A 307 12.77 -1.63 7.88
N PRO A 308 13.26 -2.54 7.00
CA PRO A 308 12.46 -3.11 5.90
C PRO A 308 11.35 -4.04 6.37
N ASP A 309 11.66 -4.98 7.27
CA ASP A 309 10.78 -6.13 7.51
C ASP A 309 10.41 -6.25 9.00
N PRO A 310 9.15 -5.93 9.39
CA PRO A 310 8.65 -6.29 10.71
C PRO A 310 8.52 -7.81 10.84
N THR A 311 8.67 -8.33 12.05
CA THR A 311 8.55 -9.77 12.33
C THR A 311 7.30 -10.13 13.14
N SER A 312 6.72 -9.17 13.88
CA SER A 312 5.48 -9.39 14.62
C SER A 312 4.31 -9.66 13.68
N PRO A 313 3.54 -10.76 13.88
CA PRO A 313 2.33 -11.03 13.11
C PRO A 313 1.28 -9.92 13.19
N GLU A 314 1.22 -9.17 14.29
CA GLU A 314 0.28 -8.04 14.47
C GLU A 314 0.66 -6.87 13.56
N ILE A 315 1.94 -6.47 13.57
CA ILE A 315 2.44 -5.42 12.69
C ILE A 315 2.38 -5.85 11.22
N LEU A 316 2.66 -7.12 10.93
CA LEU A 316 2.52 -7.64 9.58
C LEU A 316 1.08 -7.50 9.08
N ARG A 317 0.05 -7.78 9.89
CA ARG A 317 -1.35 -7.59 9.48
C ARG A 317 -1.73 -6.13 9.24
N ALA A 318 -1.15 -5.20 10.01
CA ALA A 318 -1.34 -3.75 9.83
C ALA A 318 -0.49 -3.13 8.70
N PHE A 319 0.23 -3.93 7.92
CA PHE A 319 1.15 -3.48 6.88
C PHE A 319 0.92 -4.22 5.55
N PRO A 320 -0.18 -3.90 4.82
CA PRO A 320 -0.66 -4.70 3.69
C PRO A 320 0.18 -4.59 2.41
N ILE A 321 1.01 -3.56 2.28
CA ILE A 321 1.88 -3.32 1.12
C ILE A 321 3.34 -3.45 1.58
N ARG A 322 4.05 -4.47 1.09
CA ARG A 322 5.41 -4.84 1.53
C ARG A 322 6.42 -4.87 0.40
N GLN A 323 5.96 -4.98 -0.84
CA GLN A 323 6.78 -5.06 -2.04
C GLN A 323 6.49 -3.86 -2.95
N PRO A 324 6.79 -2.61 -2.50
CA PRO A 324 6.41 -1.40 -3.21
C PRO A 324 7.01 -1.27 -4.61
N ILE A 325 8.05 -2.06 -4.92
CA ILE A 325 8.60 -2.17 -6.28
C ILE A 325 7.56 -2.63 -7.30
N LEU A 326 6.64 -3.53 -6.92
CA LEU A 326 5.60 -4.05 -7.80
C LEU A 326 4.59 -2.95 -8.21
N TRP A 327 4.36 -2.00 -7.31
CA TRP A 327 3.43 -0.88 -7.49
C TRP A 327 3.99 0.23 -8.37
N LEU A 328 5.31 0.34 -8.47
CA LEU A 328 6.00 1.39 -9.24
C LEU A 328 6.58 0.90 -10.56
N ALA A 329 6.57 -0.42 -10.75
CA ALA A 329 7.02 -1.12 -11.94
C ALA A 329 5.88 -1.31 -12.94
N GLN A 330 6.24 -1.80 -14.12
CA GLN A 330 5.31 -2.35 -15.10
C GLN A 330 5.66 -3.83 -15.27
N PRO A 331 4.66 -4.74 -15.30
CA PRO A 331 4.92 -6.14 -15.51
C PRO A 331 5.50 -6.37 -16.90
N ARG A 332 6.46 -7.30 -17.02
CA ARG A 332 7.05 -7.68 -18.31
C ARG A 332 6.09 -8.53 -19.15
N PHE A 333 5.17 -9.20 -18.47
CA PHE A 333 4.21 -10.11 -19.06
C PHE A 333 2.81 -9.56 -18.81
N VAL A 334 2.17 -9.03 -19.85
CA VAL A 334 0.72 -8.79 -19.85
C VAL A 334 0.13 -9.93 -20.66
N PRO A 335 -0.31 -11.04 -20.03
CA PRO A 335 -1.15 -11.98 -20.75
C PRO A 335 -2.44 -11.25 -21.08
N ILE A 336 -2.60 -10.92 -22.37
CA ILE A 336 -3.82 -10.36 -22.98
C ILE A 336 -4.95 -11.37 -22.82
#